data_AF-A0A7N2N299-F1
#
_entry.id   AF-A0A7N2N299-F1
#
_cell.length_a   1.000
_cell.length_b   1.000
_cell.length_c   1.000
_cell.angle_alpha   90.00
_cell.angle_beta   90.00
_cell.angle_gamma   90.00
#
_symmetry.space_group_name_H-M   'P 1'
#
loop_
_entity.id
_entity.type
_entity.pdbx_description
1 polymer ?
#
loop_
_entity_poly.entity_id
_entity_poly.type
_entity_poly.pdbx_seq_one_letter_code
_entity_poly.pdbx_strand_id
1 'polypeptide(L)'
;MVSREGMESITERLSGVENLYFPQSNAISNHPSHCKAALLDLLARDVALFLERYGSQLTSNELQEFDALKEDYEINWHLKHLRSVMSPTSEELKLRSVTVKNRRRAYLDKLIHDGQYFSEDAMREREPYLHHEYVGKYQDPTGRSMARPGERWSETLMRRSEEAFLVAKIRREQQRLGVAERDWIGNDRNQEEEEEEEEEEEEEEEEEDEEEEEAKKADGAANSAEMGSDHCDDATNGAHSTAEQHNERETSSAAEMQDQMDQFTYIMQQKFLLGEDHEHLDYSKIDNDETLDDHWQREASHDAEEKYFAED
;
A
#
# COMPACT_ATOMS: atom_id res chain seq x y z
N MET A 1 -22.41 -47.97 2.79
CA MET A 1 -22.71 -47.94 1.33
C MET A 1 -23.47 -46.67 1.04
N VAL A 2 -23.04 -45.88 0.06
CA VAL A 2 -23.76 -44.69 -0.40
C VAL A 2 -25.10 -45.11 -1.00
N SER A 3 -26.17 -44.34 -0.77
CA SER A 3 -27.48 -44.67 -1.34
C SER A 3 -27.42 -44.62 -2.86
N ARG A 4 -27.94 -45.65 -3.53
CA ARG A 4 -28.00 -45.71 -5.00
C ARG A 4 -28.77 -44.51 -5.59
N GLU A 5 -29.83 -44.10 -4.90
CA GLU A 5 -30.62 -42.92 -5.28
C GLU A 5 -29.80 -41.62 -5.15
N GLY A 6 -28.95 -41.53 -4.13
CA GLY A 6 -28.01 -40.41 -3.93
C GLY A 6 -26.96 -40.35 -5.04
N MET A 7 -26.36 -41.48 -5.41
CA MET A 7 -25.41 -41.56 -6.53
C MET A 7 -26.05 -41.12 -7.87
N GLU A 8 -27.26 -41.58 -8.15
CA GLU A 8 -27.99 -41.26 -9.38
C GLU A 8 -28.36 -39.76 -9.42
N SER A 9 -28.74 -39.17 -8.29
CA SER A 9 -29.05 -37.74 -8.18
C SER A 9 -27.82 -36.85 -8.37
N ILE A 10 -26.70 -37.18 -7.70
CA ILE A 10 -25.43 -36.42 -7.80
C ILE A 10 -24.93 -36.41 -9.25
N THR A 11 -24.86 -37.58 -9.88
CA THR A 11 -24.35 -37.73 -11.25
C THR A 11 -25.26 -37.09 -12.30
N GLU A 12 -26.57 -37.08 -12.07
CA GLU A 12 -27.53 -36.35 -12.90
C GLU A 12 -27.31 -34.84 -12.84
N ARG A 13 -27.20 -34.28 -11.63
CA ARG A 13 -26.91 -32.86 -11.46
C ARG A 13 -25.58 -32.48 -12.10
N LEU A 14 -24.50 -33.23 -11.80
CA LEU A 14 -23.17 -32.97 -12.35
C LEU A 14 -23.13 -33.09 -13.88
N SER A 15 -23.95 -33.95 -14.48
CA SER A 15 -24.03 -34.08 -15.95
C SER A 15 -24.60 -32.84 -16.64
N GLY A 16 -25.32 -31.98 -15.91
CA GLY A 16 -25.86 -30.71 -16.40
C GLY A 16 -24.98 -29.50 -16.08
N VAL A 17 -23.86 -29.68 -15.36
CA VAL A 17 -22.93 -28.58 -15.03
C VAL A 17 -22.08 -28.24 -16.26
N GLU A 18 -22.15 -26.99 -16.69
CA GLU A 18 -21.33 -26.47 -17.78
C GLU A 18 -19.85 -26.45 -17.38
N ASN A 19 -18.96 -26.86 -18.28
CA ASN A 19 -17.49 -26.90 -18.09
C ASN A 19 -16.94 -27.93 -17.10
N LEU A 20 -17.66 -29.02 -16.83
CA LEU A 20 -17.08 -30.16 -16.11
C LEU A 20 -15.97 -30.83 -16.96
N TYR A 21 -14.76 -30.95 -16.43
CA TYR A 21 -13.65 -31.56 -17.15
C TYR A 21 -13.81 -33.08 -17.20
N PHE A 22 -13.75 -33.66 -18.40
CA PHE A 22 -13.74 -35.11 -18.63
C PHE A 22 -12.45 -35.53 -19.34
N PRO A 23 -11.77 -36.61 -18.90
CA PRO A 23 -10.63 -37.17 -19.63
C PRO A 23 -10.99 -37.49 -21.09
N GLN A 24 -10.03 -37.29 -22.01
CA GLN A 24 -10.23 -37.35 -23.48
C GLN A 24 -10.89 -38.64 -24.00
N SER A 25 -10.84 -39.76 -23.28
CA SER A 25 -11.56 -41.00 -23.64
C SER A 25 -13.09 -40.86 -23.59
N ASN A 26 -13.59 -39.88 -22.82
CA ASN A 26 -15.02 -39.67 -22.58
C ASN A 26 -15.54 -38.38 -23.23
N ALA A 27 -14.65 -37.50 -23.73
CA ALA A 27 -14.99 -36.23 -24.36
C ALA A 27 -15.60 -36.35 -25.77
N ILE A 28 -15.67 -37.57 -26.33
CA ILE A 28 -16.14 -37.83 -27.70
C ILE A 28 -17.68 -37.67 -27.81
N SER A 29 -18.38 -37.63 -26.67
CA SER A 29 -19.83 -37.44 -26.59
C SER A 29 -20.13 -36.44 -25.47
N ASN A 30 -20.17 -35.15 -25.79
CA ASN A 30 -20.63 -34.08 -24.89
C ASN A 30 -22.14 -34.16 -24.57
N HIS A 31 -22.74 -35.36 -24.67
CA HIS A 31 -24.14 -35.58 -24.40
C HIS A 31 -24.34 -35.87 -22.91
N PRO A 32 -25.22 -35.15 -22.19
CA PRO A 32 -25.42 -35.30 -20.74
C PRO A 32 -25.63 -36.75 -20.27
N SER A 33 -26.33 -37.56 -21.07
CA SER A 33 -26.58 -38.98 -20.76
C SER A 33 -25.30 -39.84 -20.74
N HIS A 34 -24.34 -39.58 -21.62
CA HIS A 34 -23.07 -40.31 -21.64
C HIS A 34 -22.17 -39.85 -20.49
N CYS A 35 -22.18 -38.54 -20.17
CA CYS A 35 -21.50 -37.98 -19.01
C CYS A 35 -22.03 -38.58 -17.70
N LYS A 36 -23.36 -38.65 -17.52
CA LYS A 36 -23.99 -39.28 -16.35
C LYS A 36 -23.55 -40.74 -16.18
N ALA A 37 -23.56 -41.53 -17.26
CA ALA A 37 -23.14 -42.93 -17.21
C ALA A 37 -21.66 -43.09 -16.83
N ALA A 38 -20.78 -42.23 -17.36
CA ALA A 38 -19.36 -42.25 -17.03
C ALA A 38 -19.07 -41.85 -15.56
N LEU A 39 -19.82 -40.87 -15.02
CA LEU A 39 -19.71 -40.47 -13.62
C LEU A 39 -20.20 -41.58 -12.69
N LEU A 40 -21.30 -42.26 -13.03
CA LEU A 40 -21.79 -43.41 -12.26
C LEU A 40 -20.81 -44.57 -12.27
N ASP A 41 -20.20 -44.89 -13.42
CA ASP A 41 -19.17 -45.94 -13.51
C ASP A 41 -17.96 -45.61 -12.63
N LEU A 42 -17.47 -44.36 -12.68
CA LEU A 42 -16.37 -43.93 -11.83
C LEU A 42 -16.74 -44.02 -10.34
N LEU A 43 -17.91 -43.52 -9.96
CA LEU A 43 -18.39 -43.53 -8.58
C LEU A 43 -18.57 -44.96 -8.03
N ALA A 44 -18.97 -45.91 -8.89
CA ALA A 44 -19.09 -47.31 -8.52
C ALA A 44 -17.74 -48.02 -8.41
N ARG A 45 -16.76 -47.62 -9.22
CA ARG A 45 -15.42 -48.24 -9.26
C ARG A 45 -14.49 -47.69 -8.19
N ASP A 46 -14.44 -46.38 -8.06
CA ASP A 46 -13.51 -45.66 -7.19
C ASP A 46 -14.10 -44.32 -6.72
N VAL A 47 -14.53 -44.31 -5.46
CA VAL A 47 -15.13 -43.14 -4.81
C VAL A 47 -14.07 -42.08 -4.49
N ALA A 48 -12.85 -42.46 -4.15
CA ALA A 48 -11.78 -41.52 -3.80
C ALA A 48 -11.38 -40.68 -5.02
N LEU A 49 -11.13 -41.34 -6.17
CA LEU A 49 -10.84 -40.65 -7.44
C LEU A 49 -12.00 -39.76 -7.90
N PHE A 50 -13.25 -40.15 -7.62
CA PHE A 50 -14.40 -39.31 -7.91
C PHE A 50 -14.39 -38.02 -7.06
N LEU A 51 -14.14 -38.14 -5.75
CA LEU A 51 -14.08 -37.01 -4.84
C LEU A 51 -12.90 -36.08 -5.14
N GLU A 52 -11.74 -36.62 -5.52
CA GLU A 52 -10.58 -35.83 -5.95
C GLU A 52 -10.92 -34.92 -7.16
N ARG A 53 -11.62 -35.48 -8.16
CA ARG A 53 -11.86 -34.77 -9.43
C ARG A 53 -13.09 -33.88 -9.43
N TYR A 54 -14.17 -34.35 -8.81
CA TYR A 54 -15.48 -33.70 -8.88
C TYR A 54 -15.99 -33.22 -7.52
N GLY A 55 -15.26 -33.49 -6.43
CA GLY A 55 -15.68 -33.15 -5.08
C GLY A 55 -15.87 -31.65 -4.84
N SER A 56 -15.10 -30.79 -5.52
CA SER A 56 -15.25 -29.33 -5.44
C SER A 56 -16.58 -28.82 -6.01
N GLN A 57 -17.24 -29.62 -6.85
CA GLN A 57 -18.53 -29.30 -7.48
C GLN A 57 -19.72 -29.91 -6.72
N LEU A 58 -19.47 -30.58 -5.59
CA LEU A 58 -20.49 -31.17 -4.73
C LEU A 58 -21.00 -30.15 -3.71
N THR A 59 -22.27 -30.29 -3.35
CA THR A 59 -22.90 -29.52 -2.26
C THR A 59 -22.66 -30.21 -0.91
N SER A 60 -22.86 -29.48 0.20
CA SER A 60 -22.69 -30.04 1.55
C SER A 60 -23.61 -31.24 1.81
N ASN A 61 -24.82 -31.25 1.25
CA ASN A 61 -25.76 -32.35 1.40
C ASN A 61 -25.28 -33.60 0.65
N GLU A 62 -24.76 -33.41 -0.57
CA GLU A 62 -24.22 -34.52 -1.37
C GLU A 62 -22.94 -35.10 -0.75
N LEU A 63 -22.10 -34.27 -0.13
CA LEU A 63 -20.95 -34.74 0.64
C LEU A 63 -21.35 -35.56 1.87
N GLN A 64 -22.57 -35.40 2.40
CA GLN A 64 -23.06 -36.18 3.53
C GLN A 64 -23.40 -37.62 3.13
N GLU A 65 -23.80 -37.85 1.88
CA GLU A 65 -24.08 -39.20 1.35
C GLU A 65 -22.86 -40.13 1.42
N PHE A 66 -21.65 -39.56 1.39
CA PHE A 66 -20.38 -40.28 1.48
C PHE A 66 -19.93 -40.55 2.93
N ASP A 67 -20.64 -40.05 3.94
CA ASP A 67 -20.30 -40.27 5.35
C ASP A 67 -20.30 -41.75 5.75
N ALA A 68 -21.12 -42.55 5.06
CA ALA A 68 -21.19 -44.00 5.24
C ALA A 68 -19.93 -44.75 4.78
N LEU A 69 -18.97 -44.06 4.17
CA LEU A 69 -17.69 -44.60 3.68
C LEU A 69 -16.47 -44.00 4.41
N LYS A 70 -16.66 -43.32 5.54
CA LYS A 70 -15.58 -42.72 6.36
C LYS A 70 -14.53 -43.69 6.90
N GLU A 71 -14.84 -44.99 6.90
CA GLU A 71 -13.90 -46.04 7.32
C GLU A 71 -12.70 -46.14 6.38
N ASP A 72 -12.85 -45.73 5.11
CA ASP A 72 -11.74 -45.59 4.18
C ASP A 72 -10.98 -44.29 4.45
N TYR A 73 -9.67 -44.40 4.63
CA TYR A 73 -8.79 -43.28 4.90
C TYR A 73 -8.81 -42.23 3.79
N GLU A 74 -8.75 -42.65 2.52
CA GLU A 74 -8.65 -41.72 1.38
C GLU A 74 -9.95 -40.93 1.22
N ILE A 75 -11.08 -41.62 1.30
CA ILE A 75 -12.41 -41.01 1.23
C ILE A 75 -12.59 -40.02 2.39
N ASN A 76 -12.23 -40.43 3.61
CA ASN A 76 -12.34 -39.58 4.79
C ASN A 76 -11.46 -38.32 4.67
N TRP A 77 -10.24 -38.46 4.14
CA TRP A 77 -9.35 -37.34 3.87
C TRP A 77 -9.98 -36.36 2.87
N HIS A 78 -10.47 -36.85 1.72
CA HIS A 78 -11.13 -36.00 0.74
C HIS A 78 -12.37 -35.30 1.30
N LEU A 79 -13.22 -36.00 2.07
CA LEU A 79 -14.41 -35.40 2.69
C LEU A 79 -14.05 -34.29 3.68
N LYS A 80 -13.02 -34.50 4.52
CA LYS A 80 -12.53 -33.47 5.45
C LYS A 80 -11.96 -32.28 4.70
N HIS A 81 -11.13 -32.52 3.69
CA HIS A 81 -10.51 -31.48 2.89
C HIS A 81 -11.57 -30.63 2.16
N LEU A 82 -12.53 -31.26 1.46
CA LEU A 82 -13.61 -30.57 0.75
C LEU A 82 -14.48 -29.75 1.71
N ARG A 83 -14.79 -30.27 2.90
CA ARG A 83 -15.53 -29.52 3.93
C ARG A 83 -14.75 -28.34 4.46
N SER A 84 -13.44 -28.50 4.70
CA SER A 84 -12.57 -27.41 5.10
C SER A 84 -12.51 -26.30 4.05
N VAL A 85 -12.48 -26.66 2.76
CA VAL A 85 -12.51 -25.67 1.66
C VAL A 85 -13.87 -24.96 1.58
N MET A 86 -14.99 -25.68 1.72
CA MET A 86 -16.34 -25.11 1.61
C MET A 86 -16.77 -24.31 2.84
N SER A 87 -16.36 -24.76 4.02
CA SER A 87 -16.80 -24.22 5.31
C SER A 87 -15.64 -24.32 6.30
N PRO A 88 -14.59 -23.50 6.10
CA PRO A 88 -13.41 -23.53 6.94
C PRO A 88 -13.78 -23.17 8.37
N THR A 89 -13.27 -23.95 9.32
CA THR A 89 -13.46 -23.63 10.74
C THR A 89 -12.67 -22.38 11.12
N SER A 90 -13.06 -21.71 12.23
CA SER A 90 -12.31 -20.55 12.74
C SER A 90 -10.84 -20.89 13.00
N GLU A 91 -10.55 -22.10 13.49
CA GLU A 91 -9.18 -22.58 13.70
C GLU A 91 -8.45 -22.79 12.38
N GLU A 92 -9.07 -23.38 11.36
CA GLU A 92 -8.46 -23.54 10.03
C GLU A 92 -8.17 -22.18 9.35
N LEU A 93 -9.07 -21.21 9.49
CA LEU A 93 -8.84 -19.85 8.99
C LEU A 93 -7.66 -19.18 9.69
N LYS A 94 -7.52 -19.37 11.02
CA LYS A 94 -6.37 -18.88 11.77
C LYS A 94 -5.08 -19.56 11.30
N LEU A 95 -5.08 -20.89 11.15
CA LEU A 95 -3.92 -21.63 10.68
C LEU A 95 -3.48 -21.18 9.27
N ARG A 96 -4.44 -21.00 8.36
CA ARG A 96 -4.17 -20.45 7.03
C ARG A 96 -3.60 -19.03 7.11
N SER A 97 -4.18 -18.17 7.95
CA SER A 97 -3.68 -16.81 8.15
C SER A 97 -2.24 -16.79 8.70
N VAL A 98 -1.93 -17.65 9.68
CA VAL A 98 -0.59 -17.82 10.23
C VAL A 98 0.37 -18.30 9.15
N THR A 99 -0.01 -19.30 8.36
CA THR A 99 0.79 -19.83 7.26
C THR A 99 1.12 -18.72 6.25
N VAL A 100 0.13 -17.94 5.84
CA VAL A 100 0.32 -16.80 4.92
C VAL A 100 1.28 -15.77 5.52
N LYS A 101 1.10 -15.38 6.79
CA LYS A 101 1.99 -14.42 7.46
C LYS A 101 3.43 -14.93 7.54
N ASN A 102 3.63 -16.20 7.84
CA ASN A 102 4.95 -16.83 7.94
C ASN A 102 5.64 -16.90 6.56
N ARG A 103 4.91 -17.29 5.51
CA ARG A 103 5.40 -17.31 4.13
C ARG A 103 5.78 -15.92 3.65
N ARG A 104 4.91 -14.92 3.87
CA ARG A 104 5.21 -13.52 3.55
C ARG A 104 6.43 -13.04 4.32
N ARG A 105 6.57 -13.37 5.60
CA ARG A 105 7.77 -13.01 6.38
C ARG A 105 9.04 -13.63 5.80
N ALA A 106 9.02 -14.91 5.45
CA ALA A 106 10.17 -15.57 4.81
C ALA A 106 10.54 -14.89 3.48
N TYR A 107 9.52 -14.51 2.69
CA TYR A 107 9.75 -13.79 1.43
C TYR A 107 10.25 -12.36 1.64
N LEU A 108 9.76 -11.67 2.69
CA LEU A 108 10.23 -10.35 3.08
C LEU A 108 11.74 -10.37 3.33
N ASP A 109 12.23 -11.34 4.11
CA ASP A 109 13.65 -11.45 4.46
C ASP A 109 14.50 -11.64 3.19
N LYS A 110 14.01 -12.42 2.21
CA LYS A 110 14.63 -12.54 0.88
C LYS A 110 14.65 -11.20 0.13
N LEU A 111 13.55 -10.46 0.11
CA LEU A 111 13.48 -9.15 -0.55
C LEU A 111 14.40 -8.11 0.10
N ILE A 112 14.55 -8.16 1.42
CA ILE A 112 15.49 -7.30 2.17
C ILE A 112 16.92 -7.65 1.75
N HIS A 113 17.26 -8.94 1.65
CA HIS A 113 18.58 -9.36 1.20
C HIS A 113 18.89 -8.95 -0.24
N ASP A 114 17.92 -9.06 -1.15
CA ASP A 114 18.05 -8.64 -2.55
C ASP A 114 18.19 -7.12 -2.71
N GLY A 115 17.61 -6.34 -1.77
CA GLY A 115 17.77 -4.88 -1.66
C GLY A 115 17.06 -4.03 -2.73
N GLN A 116 16.51 -4.64 -3.78
CA GLN A 116 15.87 -3.91 -4.88
C GLN A 116 14.47 -3.40 -4.51
N TYR A 117 13.64 -4.26 -3.92
CA TYR A 117 12.23 -3.96 -3.65
C TYR A 117 12.03 -2.91 -2.55
N PHE A 118 12.90 -2.94 -1.53
CA PHE A 118 12.93 -1.96 -0.43
C PHE A 118 14.03 -0.91 -0.61
N SER A 119 14.49 -0.69 -1.84
CA SER A 119 15.31 0.50 -2.14
C SER A 119 14.46 1.76 -2.01
N GLU A 120 15.08 2.88 -1.64
CA GLU A 120 14.38 4.15 -1.49
C GLU A 120 13.60 4.52 -2.76
N ASP A 121 14.24 4.43 -3.93
CA ASP A 121 13.61 4.76 -5.20
C ASP A 121 12.40 3.86 -5.49
N ALA A 122 12.52 2.54 -5.29
CA ALA A 122 11.41 1.60 -5.50
C ALA A 122 10.27 1.83 -4.50
N MET A 123 10.56 2.21 -3.25
CA MET A 123 9.53 2.53 -2.27
C MET A 123 8.86 3.87 -2.59
N ARG A 124 9.62 4.87 -3.03
CA ARG A 124 9.13 6.20 -3.44
C ARG A 124 8.17 6.12 -4.62
N GLU A 125 8.46 5.29 -5.63
CA GLU A 125 7.58 5.13 -6.79
C GLU A 125 6.22 4.52 -6.45
N ARG A 126 6.23 3.57 -5.50
CA ARG A 126 5.06 2.84 -5.01
C ARG A 126 4.22 3.69 -4.08
N GLU A 127 4.87 4.37 -3.13
CA GLU A 127 4.21 5.18 -2.10
C GLU A 127 4.81 6.61 -2.02
N PRO A 128 4.54 7.46 -3.03
CA PRO A 128 5.17 8.78 -3.14
C PRO A 128 4.81 9.73 -2.00
N TYR A 129 3.57 9.70 -1.53
CA TYR A 129 3.11 10.58 -0.45
C TYR A 129 3.75 10.21 0.88
N LEU A 130 3.80 8.91 1.18
CA LEU A 130 4.44 8.41 2.39
C LEU A 130 5.95 8.72 2.36
N HIS A 131 6.61 8.52 1.21
CA HIS A 131 8.01 8.92 1.06
C HIS A 131 8.21 10.41 1.32
N HIS A 132 7.34 11.27 0.76
CA HIS A 132 7.44 12.70 1.00
C HIS A 132 7.34 13.06 2.49
N GLU A 133 6.35 12.49 3.18
CA GLU A 133 6.07 12.80 4.58
C GLU A 133 7.20 12.39 5.52
N TYR A 134 7.84 11.26 5.27
CA TYR A 134 8.92 10.75 6.13
C TYR A 134 10.30 11.22 5.66
N VAL A 135 10.58 11.20 4.36
CA VAL A 135 11.93 11.44 3.83
C VAL A 135 11.98 12.74 3.01
N GLY A 136 11.06 12.91 2.07
CA GLY A 136 11.14 13.96 1.05
C GLY A 136 11.12 15.39 1.59
N LYS A 137 10.43 15.67 2.71
CA LYS A 137 10.37 17.00 3.33
C LYS A 137 11.66 17.44 4.04
N TYR A 138 12.55 16.48 4.33
CA TYR A 138 13.84 16.72 4.98
C TYR A 138 15.03 16.63 4.01
N GLN A 139 14.80 16.18 2.78
CA GLN A 139 15.84 16.14 1.75
C GLN A 139 16.19 17.55 1.26
N ASP A 140 17.47 17.75 0.95
CA ASP A 140 17.96 19.00 0.41
C ASP A 140 17.25 19.37 -0.92
N PRO A 141 16.61 20.55 -1.00
CA PRO A 141 16.00 21.07 -2.23
C PRO A 141 16.95 21.13 -3.44
N THR A 142 18.27 21.21 -3.22
CA THR A 142 19.26 21.25 -4.32
C THR A 142 19.19 20.02 -5.21
N GLY A 143 18.82 18.86 -4.66
CA GLY A 143 18.55 17.65 -5.43
C GLY A 143 17.41 17.82 -6.43
N ARG A 144 16.40 18.64 -6.13
CA ARG A 144 15.24 18.87 -7.01
C ARG A 144 15.44 20.00 -8.01
N SER A 145 16.61 20.64 -8.01
CA SER A 145 16.94 21.75 -8.91
C SER A 145 16.69 21.43 -10.39
N MET A 146 16.34 22.47 -11.15
CA MET A 146 16.06 22.37 -12.59
C MET A 146 17.26 21.93 -13.40
N ALA A 147 18.48 22.24 -12.96
CA ALA A 147 19.71 21.84 -13.65
C ALA A 147 20.73 21.31 -12.65
N ARG A 148 21.17 20.06 -12.83
CA ARG A 148 22.27 19.48 -12.06
C ARG A 148 23.57 19.59 -12.87
N PRO A 149 24.70 19.96 -12.25
CA PRO A 149 25.98 20.02 -12.96
C PRO A 149 26.33 18.69 -13.64
N GLY A 150 26.55 18.73 -14.96
CA GLY A 150 26.94 17.55 -15.75
C GLY A 150 25.80 16.70 -16.31
N GLU A 151 24.53 17.03 -16.02
CA GLU A 151 23.34 16.34 -16.55
C GLU A 151 22.99 16.85 -17.97
N ARG A 152 22.60 15.94 -18.88
CA ARG A 152 22.12 16.35 -20.21
C ARG A 152 20.68 16.85 -20.10
N TRP A 153 20.28 17.82 -20.93
CA TRP A 153 18.89 18.30 -20.98
C TRP A 153 17.85 17.17 -21.14
N SER A 154 18.18 16.10 -21.88
CA SER A 154 17.30 14.94 -22.02
C SER A 154 17.08 14.20 -20.70
N GLU A 155 18.11 14.04 -19.88
CA GLU A 155 18.05 13.38 -18.56
C GLU A 155 17.27 14.26 -17.58
N THR A 156 17.55 15.56 -17.58
CA THR A 156 16.80 16.55 -16.79
C THR A 156 15.31 16.53 -17.14
N LEU A 157 14.95 16.48 -18.42
CA LEU A 157 13.55 16.41 -18.85
C LEU A 157 12.87 15.12 -18.40
N MET A 158 13.53 13.97 -18.52
CA MET A 158 13.01 12.69 -18.03
C MET A 158 12.75 12.75 -16.52
N ARG A 159 13.77 13.14 -15.74
CA ARG A 159 13.66 13.30 -14.28
C ARG A 159 12.53 14.24 -13.88
N ARG A 160 12.39 15.40 -14.54
CA ARG A 160 11.31 16.36 -14.28
C ARG A 160 9.93 15.81 -14.60
N SER A 161 9.81 15.03 -15.67
CA SER A 161 8.54 14.39 -16.02
C SER A 161 8.12 13.32 -15.01
N GLU A 162 9.09 12.54 -14.52
CA GLU A 162 8.90 11.55 -13.46
C GLU A 162 8.52 12.24 -12.14
N GLU A 163 9.23 13.30 -11.75
CA GLU A 163 8.94 14.08 -10.55
C GLU A 163 7.54 14.70 -10.60
N ALA A 164 7.15 15.26 -11.75
CA ALA A 164 5.81 15.82 -11.93
C ALA A 164 4.71 14.75 -11.77
N PHE A 165 4.97 13.53 -12.25
CA PHE A 165 4.06 12.41 -12.05
C PHE A 165 3.95 12.00 -10.58
N LEU A 166 5.06 11.98 -9.84
CA LEU A 166 5.07 11.72 -8.39
C LEU A 166 4.30 12.79 -7.63
N VAL A 167 4.56 14.08 -7.90
CA VAL A 167 3.82 15.20 -7.28
C VAL A 167 2.32 15.11 -7.56
N ALA A 168 1.92 14.75 -8.79
CA ALA A 168 0.50 14.56 -9.10
C ALA A 168 -0.13 13.39 -8.32
N LYS A 169 0.60 12.29 -8.10
CA LYS A 169 0.15 11.19 -7.21
C LYS A 169 0.01 11.68 -5.77
N ILE A 170 0.97 12.45 -5.27
CA ILE A 170 0.94 13.00 -3.90
C ILE A 170 -0.28 13.90 -3.72
N ARG A 171 -0.53 14.84 -4.63
CA ARG A 171 -1.70 15.74 -4.55
C ARG A 171 -3.02 14.99 -4.51
N ARG A 172 -3.15 13.93 -5.32
CA ARG A 172 -4.35 13.07 -5.30
C ARG A 172 -4.56 12.43 -3.93
N GLU A 173 -3.47 12.00 -3.29
CA GLU A 173 -3.53 11.39 -1.96
C GLU A 173 -3.82 12.43 -0.86
N GLN A 174 -3.19 13.61 -0.91
CA GLN A 174 -3.49 14.75 -0.03
C GLN A 174 -4.98 15.14 -0.10
N GLN A 175 -5.53 15.21 -1.32
CA GLN A 175 -6.95 15.47 -1.53
C GLN A 175 -7.83 14.36 -0.92
N ARG A 176 -7.46 13.09 -1.11
CA ARG A 176 -8.18 11.94 -0.54
C ARG A 176 -8.22 11.98 0.99
N LEU A 177 -7.14 12.44 1.62
CA LEU A 177 -7.00 12.58 3.06
C LEU A 177 -7.60 13.88 3.62
N GLY A 178 -8.04 14.80 2.76
CA GLY A 178 -8.64 16.07 3.17
C GLY A 178 -7.62 17.08 3.69
N VAL A 179 -6.37 16.99 3.24
CA VAL A 179 -5.32 17.99 3.54
C VAL A 179 -5.72 19.33 2.91
N ALA A 180 -5.57 20.42 3.65
CA ALA A 180 -5.90 21.75 3.16
C ALA A 180 -5.04 22.11 1.93
N GLU A 181 -5.63 22.78 0.94
CA GLU A 181 -4.97 23.09 -0.34
C GLU A 181 -3.69 23.93 -0.16
N ARG A 182 -3.65 24.78 0.87
CA ARG A 182 -2.48 25.56 1.28
C ARG A 182 -1.25 24.69 1.61
N ASP A 183 -1.47 23.47 2.09
CA ASP A 183 -0.42 22.53 2.52
C ASP A 183 -0.06 21.52 1.41
N TRP A 184 -0.58 21.71 0.18
CA TRP A 184 -0.30 20.82 -0.93
C TRP A 184 1.11 21.03 -1.47
N ILE A 185 1.76 19.92 -1.87
CA ILE A 185 3.11 20.01 -2.43
C ILE A 185 3.12 20.81 -3.74
N GLY A 186 4.12 21.69 -3.85
CA GLY A 186 4.33 22.53 -5.01
C GLY A 186 3.30 23.64 -5.14
N ASN A 187 2.59 23.96 -4.06
CA ASN A 187 1.83 25.20 -3.91
C ASN A 187 2.74 26.37 -3.48
N ASP A 188 3.98 26.09 -3.03
CA ASP A 188 5.02 27.11 -2.74
C ASP A 188 5.24 28.08 -3.90
N ARG A 189 5.13 27.61 -5.15
CA ARG A 189 5.30 28.46 -6.34
C ARG A 189 4.17 29.46 -6.53
N ASN A 190 2.98 29.13 -6.03
CA ASN A 190 1.85 30.05 -6.01
C ASN A 190 1.93 30.99 -4.80
N GLN A 191 2.50 30.54 -3.67
CA GLN A 191 2.76 31.41 -2.52
C GLN A 191 3.87 32.43 -2.78
N GLU A 192 4.97 32.04 -3.42
CA GLU A 192 6.01 33.00 -3.85
C GLU A 192 5.46 34.01 -4.87
N GLU A 193 4.61 33.57 -5.83
CA GLU A 193 3.96 34.48 -6.79
C GLU A 193 2.89 35.36 -6.13
N GLU A 194 2.12 34.86 -5.15
CA GLU A 194 1.13 35.65 -4.37
C GLU A 194 1.81 36.61 -3.39
N GLU A 195 2.92 36.24 -2.75
CA GLU A 195 3.72 37.12 -1.90
C GLU A 195 4.42 38.22 -2.73
N GLU A 196 4.93 37.91 -3.92
CA GLU A 196 5.44 38.92 -4.86
C GLU A 196 4.32 39.88 -5.34
N GLU A 197 3.10 39.39 -5.61
CA GLU A 197 1.94 40.25 -5.94
C GLU A 197 1.51 41.12 -4.75
N GLU A 198 1.51 40.60 -3.51
CA GLU A 198 1.20 41.40 -2.30
C GLU A 198 2.28 42.46 -2.02
N GLU A 199 3.58 42.15 -2.23
CA GLU A 199 4.66 43.15 -2.12
C GLU A 199 4.53 44.24 -3.21
N GLU A 200 4.17 43.88 -4.45
CA GLU A 200 3.91 44.87 -5.51
C GLU A 200 2.68 45.75 -5.18
N GLU A 201 1.60 45.21 -4.60
CA GLU A 201 0.45 46.00 -4.16
C GLU A 201 0.80 46.94 -2.98
N GLU A 202 1.62 46.50 -2.02
CA GLU A 202 2.09 47.37 -0.92
C GLU A 202 3.00 48.50 -1.43
N GLU A 203 3.89 48.25 -2.40
CA GLU A 203 4.70 49.30 -3.03
C GLU A 203 3.85 50.33 -3.80
N GLU A 204 2.78 49.89 -4.48
CA GLU A 204 1.84 50.80 -5.17
C GLU A 204 1.05 51.69 -4.17
N GLU A 205 0.61 51.15 -3.02
CA GLU A 205 -0.06 51.94 -1.98
C GLU A 205 0.90 52.96 -1.33
N GLU A 206 2.17 52.62 -1.10
CA GLU A 206 3.18 53.56 -0.58
C GLU A 206 3.46 54.71 -1.57
N GLU A 207 3.54 54.45 -2.89
CA GLU A 207 3.72 55.52 -3.88
C GLU A 207 2.48 56.45 -3.99
N GLU A 208 1.26 55.92 -3.88
CA GLU A 208 0.04 56.75 -3.86
C GLU A 208 -0.02 57.68 -2.62
N ASP A 209 0.38 57.18 -1.45
CA ASP A 209 0.46 57.97 -0.22
C ASP A 209 1.54 59.07 -0.29
N GLU A 210 2.69 58.78 -0.92
CA GLU A 210 3.74 59.78 -1.17
C GLU A 210 3.27 60.89 -2.14
N GLU A 211 2.53 60.53 -3.20
CA GLU A 211 1.94 61.51 -4.12
C GLU A 211 0.86 62.38 -3.45
N GLU A 212 0.05 61.82 -2.54
CA GLU A 212 -0.98 62.56 -1.81
C GLU A 212 -0.37 63.54 -0.79
N GLU A 213 0.74 63.18 -0.13
CA GLU A 213 1.48 64.05 0.78
C GLU A 213 2.20 65.19 0.04
N GLU A 214 2.79 64.94 -1.14
CA GLU A 214 3.38 65.99 -1.99
C GLU A 214 2.31 66.97 -2.51
N ALA A 215 1.11 66.47 -2.86
CA ALA A 215 -0.02 67.33 -3.25
C ALA A 215 -0.51 68.23 -2.10
N LYS A 216 -0.55 67.70 -0.86
CA LYS A 216 -0.91 68.48 0.35
C LYS A 216 0.16 69.52 0.72
N LYS A 217 1.44 69.27 0.42
CA LYS A 217 2.55 70.23 0.64
C LYS A 217 2.52 71.39 -0.36
N ALA A 218 2.00 71.18 -1.56
CA ALA A 218 1.87 72.23 -2.58
C ALA A 218 0.76 73.25 -2.27
N ASP A 219 -0.28 72.87 -1.52
CA ASP A 219 -1.43 73.73 -1.19
C ASP A 219 -1.30 74.48 0.17
N GLY A 220 -0.25 74.19 0.94
CA GLY A 220 -0.02 74.69 2.30
C GLY A 220 0.81 75.97 2.44
N ALA A 221 1.02 76.76 1.37
CA ALA A 221 1.82 77.98 1.41
C ALA A 221 1.00 79.26 1.73
N ALA A 222 0.10 79.22 2.70
CA ALA A 222 -0.48 80.42 3.31
C ALA A 222 -1.09 80.13 4.70
N ASN A 223 -0.30 80.33 5.76
CA ASN A 223 -0.64 81.10 6.98
C ASN A 223 0.25 80.68 8.17
N SER A 224 0.95 81.68 8.72
CA SER A 224 1.85 81.56 9.87
C SER A 224 1.13 81.58 11.24
N ALA A 225 1.81 80.95 12.20
CA ALA A 225 2.11 81.42 13.57
C ALA A 225 1.39 80.78 14.79
N GLU A 226 2.27 80.20 15.63
CA GLU A 226 2.39 80.30 17.10
C GLU A 226 1.78 79.25 18.06
N MET A 227 2.71 78.61 18.81
CA MET A 227 2.74 78.20 20.25
C MET A 227 1.59 77.35 20.83
N GLY A 228 1.82 76.29 21.63
CA GLY A 228 3.02 75.72 22.26
C GLY A 228 2.67 74.67 23.34
N SER A 229 3.72 74.03 23.91
CA SER A 229 3.79 73.17 25.13
C SER A 229 2.93 71.89 25.18
N ASP A 230 3.34 70.75 25.76
CA ASP A 230 4.56 70.28 26.45
C ASP A 230 4.39 68.77 26.71
N HIS A 231 5.51 68.01 26.64
CA HIS A 231 5.79 66.71 27.31
C HIS A 231 4.90 65.48 26.97
N CYS A 232 5.39 64.24 26.86
CA CYS A 232 6.71 63.61 27.09
C CYS A 232 6.70 62.17 26.52
N ASP A 233 7.92 61.61 26.39
CA ASP A 233 8.27 60.17 26.21
C ASP A 233 7.89 59.55 24.84
N ASP A 234 8.71 58.82 24.11
CA ASP A 234 9.99 58.16 24.35
C ASP A 234 10.62 57.92 22.95
N ALA A 235 11.93 58.06 22.84
CA ALA A 235 12.66 57.87 21.59
C ALA A 235 13.75 56.83 21.82
N THR A 236 13.63 55.67 21.18
CA THR A 236 14.74 55.05 20.43
C THR A 236 14.23 53.86 19.61
N ASN A 237 14.38 53.99 18.29
CA ASN A 237 14.43 52.89 17.34
C ASN A 237 15.59 51.94 17.64
N GLY A 238 15.37 50.67 17.29
CA GLY A 238 16.35 49.58 17.28
C GLY A 238 15.57 48.26 17.23
N ALA A 239 14.89 47.95 16.12
CA ALA A 239 15.50 47.18 15.03
C ALA A 239 16.44 46.10 15.60
N HIS A 240 15.89 44.92 15.86
CA HIS A 240 16.50 43.62 15.58
C HIS A 240 15.52 42.49 15.94
N SER A 241 15.34 41.58 14.98
CA SER A 241 14.94 40.18 15.15
C SER A 241 13.45 39.86 15.30
N THR A 242 12.69 39.99 14.20
CA THR A 242 11.52 39.13 13.90
C THR A 242 11.69 38.33 12.62
N ALA A 243 12.90 38.29 12.04
CA ALA A 243 13.26 37.50 10.86
C ALA A 243 13.80 36.09 11.21
N GLU A 244 13.38 35.50 12.33
CA GLU A 244 13.87 34.19 12.81
C GLU A 244 12.75 33.20 13.14
N GLN A 245 11.57 33.31 12.50
CA GLN A 245 10.50 32.31 12.68
C GLN A 245 10.17 31.47 11.44
N HIS A 246 10.82 31.70 10.30
CA HIS A 246 10.57 30.93 9.06
C HIS A 246 11.82 30.35 8.40
N ASN A 247 12.96 30.29 9.10
CA ASN A 247 14.18 29.66 8.57
C ASN A 247 14.69 28.47 9.41
N GLU A 248 13.84 27.94 10.30
CA GLU A 248 14.04 26.64 10.95
C GLU A 248 13.40 25.52 10.11
N ARG A 249 13.67 25.47 8.81
CA ARG A 249 13.71 24.18 8.13
C ARG A 249 15.06 23.57 8.52
N GLU A 250 15.17 23.19 9.79
CA GLU A 250 16.33 22.52 10.35
C GLU A 250 16.71 21.41 9.37
N THR A 251 17.88 21.53 8.74
CA THR A 251 18.48 20.41 8.03
C THR A 251 18.67 19.34 9.08
N SER A 252 17.71 18.42 9.16
CA SER A 252 17.67 17.38 10.18
C SER A 252 19.02 16.67 10.15
N SER A 253 19.57 16.40 11.33
CA SER A 253 20.88 15.77 11.44
C SER A 253 20.93 14.52 10.58
N ALA A 254 22.10 14.15 10.05
CA ALA A 254 22.25 12.93 9.26
C ALA A 254 21.70 11.68 9.98
N ALA A 255 21.76 11.67 11.32
CA ALA A 255 21.16 10.63 12.14
C ALA A 255 19.62 10.66 12.10
N GLU A 256 19.01 11.84 12.18
CA GLU A 256 17.55 12.00 12.13
C GLU A 256 16.99 11.64 10.75
N MET A 257 17.69 12.01 9.67
CA MET A 257 17.31 11.60 8.32
C MET A 257 17.36 10.08 8.14
N GLN A 258 18.33 9.41 8.76
CA GLN A 258 18.40 7.95 8.75
C GLN A 258 17.24 7.34 9.53
N ASP A 259 16.91 7.86 10.71
CA ASP A 259 15.78 7.38 11.51
C ASP A 259 14.44 7.55 10.75
N GLN A 260 14.27 8.64 10.01
CA GLN A 260 13.11 8.85 9.15
C GLN A 260 13.04 7.84 7.98
N MET A 261 14.17 7.56 7.35
CA MET A 261 14.26 6.53 6.30
C MET A 261 13.93 5.14 6.86
N ASP A 262 14.41 4.82 8.05
CA ASP A 262 14.16 3.54 8.71
C ASP A 262 12.67 3.40 9.08
N GLN A 263 12.03 4.47 9.56
CA GLN A 263 10.58 4.51 9.80
C GLN A 263 9.79 4.29 8.52
N PHE A 264 10.14 4.99 7.44
CA PHE A 264 9.52 4.81 6.13
C PHE A 264 9.64 3.36 5.66
N THR A 265 10.86 2.82 5.72
CA THR A 265 11.16 1.43 5.33
C THR A 265 10.35 0.45 6.17
N TYR A 266 10.27 0.65 7.49
CA TYR A 266 9.49 -0.18 8.39
C TYR A 266 8.01 -0.21 8.00
N ILE A 267 7.41 0.96 7.73
CA ILE A 267 6.01 1.04 7.28
C ILE A 267 5.81 0.26 5.98
N MET A 268 6.72 0.43 5.01
CA MET A 268 6.66 -0.32 3.74
C MET A 268 6.76 -1.84 3.96
N GLN A 269 7.61 -2.30 4.87
CA GLN A 269 7.69 -3.72 5.23
C GLN A 269 6.39 -4.21 5.90
N GLN A 270 5.74 -3.40 6.74
CA GLN A 270 4.46 -3.76 7.35
C GLN A 270 3.34 -3.85 6.30
N LYS A 271 3.24 -2.87 5.40
CA LYS A 271 2.30 -2.88 4.27
C LYS A 271 2.48 -4.13 3.41
N PHE A 272 3.74 -4.50 3.16
CA PHE A 272 4.05 -5.74 2.48
C PHE A 272 3.50 -6.98 3.21
N LEU A 273 3.69 -7.09 4.52
CA LEU A 273 3.20 -8.24 5.30
C LEU A 273 1.66 -8.30 5.33
N LEU A 274 1.00 -7.14 5.39
CA LEU A 274 -0.46 -7.02 5.32
C LEU A 274 -1.01 -7.38 3.93
N GLY A 275 -0.18 -7.32 2.89
CA GLY A 275 -0.58 -7.64 1.52
C GLY A 275 -1.15 -6.45 0.76
N GLU A 276 -0.79 -5.24 1.18
CA GLU A 276 -1.34 -4.01 0.60
C GLU A 276 -0.67 -3.64 -0.73
N ASP A 277 0.55 -4.14 -1.01
CA ASP A 277 1.31 -3.88 -2.24
C ASP A 277 0.89 -4.73 -3.46
N HIS A 278 -0.36 -5.18 -3.50
CA HIS A 278 -0.88 -6.08 -4.54
C HIS A 278 -0.80 -5.52 -5.98
N GLU A 279 -0.71 -4.20 -6.13
CA GLU A 279 -0.49 -3.53 -7.43
C GLU A 279 0.91 -3.79 -8.00
N HIS A 280 1.89 -4.06 -7.14
CA HIS A 280 3.30 -4.22 -7.51
C HIS A 280 3.80 -5.65 -7.36
N LEU A 281 3.06 -6.49 -6.64
CA LEU A 281 3.47 -7.85 -6.32
C LEU A 281 2.28 -8.81 -6.30
N ASP A 282 2.43 -9.96 -6.96
CA ASP A 282 1.43 -11.02 -6.93
C ASP A 282 1.61 -11.90 -5.68
N TYR A 283 0.87 -11.56 -4.61
CA TYR A 283 0.87 -12.30 -3.35
C TYR A 283 0.40 -13.75 -3.50
N SER A 284 -0.37 -14.09 -4.53
CA SER A 284 -0.81 -15.48 -4.75
C SER A 284 0.37 -16.42 -4.95
N LYS A 285 1.48 -15.91 -5.53
CA LYS A 285 2.72 -16.66 -5.73
C LYS A 285 3.50 -16.88 -4.45
N ILE A 286 3.26 -16.10 -3.41
CA ILE A 286 3.96 -16.17 -2.12
C ILE A 286 3.11 -16.96 -1.13
N ASP A 287 1.83 -16.62 -1.04
CA ASP A 287 0.88 -17.21 -0.11
C ASP A 287 0.67 -18.70 -0.37
N ASN A 288 0.86 -19.16 -1.61
CA ASN A 288 0.75 -20.58 -2.00
C ASN A 288 2.12 -21.27 -2.22
N ASP A 289 3.24 -20.60 -1.95
CA ASP A 289 4.57 -21.21 -2.09
C ASP A 289 4.94 -22.00 -0.84
N GLU A 290 4.80 -23.32 -0.93
CA GLU A 290 5.15 -24.25 0.14
C GLU A 290 6.66 -24.29 0.42
N THR A 291 7.51 -23.90 -0.53
CA THR A 291 8.98 -23.93 -0.33
C THR A 291 9.45 -22.92 0.70
N LEU A 292 8.63 -21.91 1.00
CA LEU A 292 8.90 -20.92 2.04
C LEU A 292 8.63 -21.44 3.46
N ASP A 293 7.94 -22.57 3.61
CA ASP A 293 7.64 -23.15 4.92
C ASP A 293 8.91 -23.69 5.60
N ASP A 294 9.91 -24.10 4.81
CA ASP A 294 11.21 -24.58 5.29
C ASP A 294 12.01 -23.49 6.04
N HIS A 295 11.75 -22.21 5.74
CA HIS A 295 12.45 -21.07 6.33
C HIS A 295 12.39 -21.06 7.86
N TRP A 296 11.25 -21.47 8.42
CA TRP A 296 11.00 -21.45 9.86
C TRP A 296 11.17 -22.81 10.53
N GLN A 297 11.36 -23.89 9.78
CA GLN A 297 11.47 -25.23 10.36
C GLN A 297 12.68 -25.36 11.28
N ARG A 298 13.80 -24.70 10.96
CA ARG A 298 15.00 -24.71 11.80
C ARG A 298 14.78 -23.97 13.12
N GLU A 299 14.23 -22.75 13.04
CA GLU A 299 13.95 -21.92 14.23
C GLU A 299 12.89 -22.58 15.12
N ALA A 300 11.80 -23.09 14.52
CA ALA A 300 10.75 -23.79 15.25
C ALA A 300 11.24 -25.05 15.96
N SER A 301 12.24 -25.73 15.39
CA SER A 301 12.89 -26.88 16.04
C SER A 301 13.71 -26.43 17.26
N HIS A 302 14.45 -25.32 17.14
CA HIS A 302 15.20 -24.74 18.25
C HIS A 302 14.29 -24.22 19.38
N ASP A 303 13.22 -23.50 19.05
CA ASP A 303 12.24 -23.05 20.05
C ASP A 303 11.59 -24.22 20.79
N ALA A 304 11.31 -25.32 20.08
CA ALA A 304 10.77 -26.53 20.67
C ALA A 304 11.78 -27.23 21.59
N GLU A 305 13.06 -27.27 21.21
CA GLU A 305 14.15 -27.76 22.07
C GLU A 305 14.31 -26.90 23.33
N GLU A 306 14.39 -25.57 23.19
CA GLU A 306 14.50 -24.66 24.34
C GLU A 306 13.35 -24.81 25.32
N LYS A 307 12.11 -24.91 24.81
CA LYS A 307 10.93 -25.16 25.64
C LYS A 307 11.03 -26.49 26.38
N TYR A 308 11.53 -27.54 25.72
CA TYR A 308 11.75 -28.84 26.34
C TYR A 308 12.78 -28.79 27.48
N PHE A 309 13.85 -27.99 27.34
CA PHE A 309 14.86 -27.82 28.39
C PHE A 309 14.45 -26.87 29.52
N ALA A 310 13.48 -25.98 29.29
CA ALA A 310 12.96 -25.06 30.31
C ALA A 310 11.93 -25.72 31.25
N GLU A 311 11.41 -26.89 30.89
CA GLU A 311 10.43 -27.65 31.67
C GLU A 311 11.09 -28.70 32.61
N ASP A 312 12.42 -28.76 32.68
CA ASP A 312 13.25 -29.64 33.54
C ASP A 312 14.05 -28.82 34.59
#